data_AF-D7FUV6-F1
#
_entry.id   AF-D7FUV6-F1
#
_cell.length_a   1.000
_cell.length_b   1.000
_cell.length_c   1.000
_cell.angle_alpha   90.00
_cell.angle_beta   90.00
_cell.angle_gamma   90.00
#
_symmetry.space_group_name_H-M   'P 1'
#
loop_
_entity.id
_entity.type
_entity.pdbx_description
1 polymer ?
#
loop_
_entity_poly.entity_id
_entity_poly.type
_entity_poly.pdbx_seq_one_letter_code
_entity_poly.pdbx_strand_id
1 'polypeptide(L)'
;MGKMDNNEHGKNRNCDVRAEDGRCVNCVDITPFIDNLPFGKSTDQFTTPDASGSTSQATNIVEALEAEKEPITPFISRVRALYETMSVSSILVIGGCGDYFEVADTVIMMDCYVPKDVTAEAKRIAADETVGGGGGVKRHKTFHLAGGARVPQARTYASRGKVVARSKDKIQYGDVDIDLGGVEQLVETSQTRAVADALDMLARSAMARKLPVKDLLDFLEAEMDAKGLDALMPGAFMAKYARPRRFEVAAAINRYREGKVEQNG
;
A
#
# COMPACT_ATOMS: atom_id res chain seq x y z
N MET A 1 8.29 1.86 -38.38
CA MET A 1 6.93 1.35 -38.10
C MET A 1 7.02 0.42 -36.90
N GLY A 2 7.13 0.98 -35.70
CA GLY A 2 7.17 0.23 -34.44
C GLY A 2 6.10 0.83 -33.55
N LYS A 3 4.96 0.15 -33.45
CA LYS A 3 3.90 0.56 -32.53
C LYS A 3 4.40 0.27 -31.11
N MET A 4 4.63 1.33 -30.34
CA MET A 4 4.58 1.23 -28.88
C MET A 4 3.11 0.95 -28.55
N ASP A 5 2.86 -0.20 -27.93
CA ASP A 5 1.55 -0.52 -27.37
C ASP A 5 1.31 0.39 -26.15
N ASN A 6 0.75 1.56 -26.41
CA ASN A 6 0.21 2.49 -25.41
C ASN A 6 -1.12 1.99 -24.84
N ASN A 7 -1.13 0.79 -24.25
CA ASN A 7 -2.32 0.20 -23.64
C ASN A 7 -2.29 0.19 -22.10
N GLU A 8 -1.70 1.22 -21.46
CA GLU A 8 -1.91 1.55 -20.05
C GLU A 8 -3.02 2.61 -19.83
N HIS A 9 -3.99 2.71 -20.75
CA HIS A 9 -5.12 3.63 -20.59
C HIS A 9 -6.15 3.04 -19.62
N GLY A 10 -6.19 3.54 -18.38
CA GLY A 10 -7.44 3.58 -17.58
C GLY A 10 -7.51 2.79 -16.27
N LYS A 11 -6.46 2.10 -15.80
CA LYS A 11 -6.50 1.46 -14.46
C LYS A 11 -6.22 2.52 -13.38
N ASN A 12 -7.24 2.88 -12.60
CA ASN A 12 -7.10 3.78 -11.44
C ASN A 12 -6.15 3.15 -10.40
N ARG A 13 -5.01 3.79 -10.17
CA ARG A 13 -3.95 3.33 -9.27
C ARG A 13 -3.93 4.03 -7.90
N ASN A 14 -5.01 4.71 -7.51
CA ASN A 14 -5.08 5.36 -6.20
C ASN A 14 -5.13 4.34 -5.04
N CYS A 15 -4.32 4.59 -4.01
CA CYS A 15 -4.29 3.80 -2.77
C CYS A 15 -4.53 4.76 -1.60
N ASP A 16 -5.51 4.44 -0.75
CA ASP A 16 -5.74 5.16 0.50
C ASP A 16 -4.88 4.58 1.63
N VAL A 17 -4.27 5.46 2.44
CA VAL A 17 -3.29 5.08 3.46
C VAL A 17 -3.61 5.74 4.79
N ARG A 18 -3.75 4.91 5.82
CA ARG A 18 -4.04 5.31 7.20
C ARG A 18 -3.27 4.47 8.21
N ALA A 19 -3.34 4.87 9.48
CA ALA A 19 -2.85 4.06 10.60
C ALA A 19 -3.79 2.86 10.87
N GLU A 20 -3.21 1.72 11.20
CA GLU A 20 -3.88 0.47 11.57
C GLU A 20 -3.20 -0.15 12.80
N ASP A 21 -3.63 0.25 14.00
CA ASP A 21 -3.13 -0.35 15.24
C ASP A 21 -3.43 -1.87 15.27
N GLY A 22 -2.43 -2.68 15.62
CA GLY A 22 -2.61 -4.12 15.79
C GLY A 22 -2.41 -4.97 14.54
N ARG A 23 -2.20 -4.36 13.35
CA ARG A 23 -1.96 -5.15 12.13
C ARG A 23 -0.59 -5.84 12.17
N CYS A 24 -0.50 -6.99 11.50
CA CYS A 24 0.78 -7.63 11.27
C CYS A 24 1.53 -6.99 10.08
N VAL A 25 2.85 -7.12 10.13
CA VAL A 25 3.78 -6.69 9.08
C VAL A 25 4.77 -7.82 8.87
N ASN A 26 5.01 -8.20 7.62
CA ASN A 26 5.87 -9.32 7.25
C ASN A 26 6.93 -8.87 6.25
N CYS A 27 8.19 -8.75 6.71
CA CYS A 27 9.35 -8.44 5.89
C CYS A 27 9.11 -7.22 4.97
N VAL A 28 8.82 -6.08 5.61
CA VAL A 28 8.66 -4.78 4.93
C VAL A 28 9.80 -3.87 5.38
N ASP A 29 10.42 -3.18 4.43
CA ASP A 29 11.43 -2.17 4.73
C ASP A 29 10.75 -0.87 5.21
N ILE A 30 10.60 -0.70 6.52
CA ILE A 30 9.99 0.51 7.11
C ILE A 30 11.02 1.61 7.41
N THR A 31 12.28 1.40 7.03
CA THR A 31 13.35 2.42 7.15
C THR A 31 13.05 3.79 6.53
N PRO A 32 12.16 3.96 5.52
CA PRO A 32 11.87 5.31 4.99
C PRO A 32 11.21 6.24 6.02
N PHE A 33 10.55 5.66 7.03
CA PHE A 33 9.75 6.40 8.00
C PHE A 33 10.14 6.12 9.45
N ILE A 34 10.74 4.95 9.74
CA ILE A 34 11.05 4.52 11.11
C ILE A 34 12.47 3.97 11.17
N ASP A 35 13.26 4.48 12.11
CA ASP A 35 14.61 4.03 12.40
C ASP A 35 14.82 3.86 13.91
N ASN A 36 15.85 3.10 14.32
CA ASN A 36 16.22 2.86 15.71
C ASN A 36 15.07 2.36 16.60
N LEU A 37 14.43 1.26 16.18
CA LEU A 37 13.41 0.62 17.00
C LEU A 37 13.97 0.20 18.37
N PRO A 38 13.13 0.23 19.43
CA PRO A 38 13.49 -0.31 20.73
C PRO A 38 14.04 -1.74 20.60
N PHE A 39 15.06 -2.06 21.40
CA PHE A 39 15.72 -3.36 21.44
C PHE A 39 16.53 -3.72 20.19
N GLY A 40 16.87 -2.75 19.33
CA GLY A 40 17.76 -2.97 18.18
C GLY A 40 17.15 -3.83 17.09
N LYS A 41 15.81 -3.84 16.97
CA LYS A 41 15.12 -4.57 15.90
C LYS A 41 15.45 -3.96 14.53
N SER A 42 15.69 -4.83 13.55
CA SER A 42 15.92 -4.44 12.16
C SER A 42 14.67 -3.79 11.56
N THR A 43 14.87 -2.66 10.88
CA THR A 43 13.84 -1.88 10.18
C THR A 43 13.80 -2.17 8.68
N ASP A 44 14.86 -2.76 8.12
CA ASP A 44 15.02 -3.14 6.71
C ASP A 44 14.21 -4.38 6.32
N GLN A 45 14.03 -5.32 7.25
CA GLN A 45 13.18 -6.51 7.12
C GLN A 45 12.16 -6.58 8.26
N PHE A 46 11.50 -5.46 8.55
CA PHE A 46 10.65 -5.35 9.72
C PHE A 46 9.50 -6.36 9.66
N THR A 47 9.36 -7.10 10.77
CA THR A 47 8.31 -8.09 10.96
C THR A 47 7.76 -7.95 12.38
N THR A 48 6.45 -7.80 12.50
CA THR A 48 5.75 -7.75 13.80
C THR A 48 4.35 -8.35 13.68
N PRO A 49 3.86 -9.08 14.69
CA PRO A 49 2.45 -9.43 14.76
C PRO A 49 1.57 -8.24 15.21
N ASP A 50 2.15 -7.18 15.77
CA ASP A 50 1.42 -6.08 16.40
C ASP A 50 2.16 -4.76 16.12
N ALA A 51 1.69 -3.99 15.13
CA ALA A 51 2.25 -2.70 14.75
C ALA A 51 1.49 -1.54 15.40
N SER A 52 2.21 -0.52 15.89
CA SER A 52 1.62 0.74 16.34
C SER A 52 1.13 1.60 15.17
N GLY A 53 0.33 2.64 15.45
CA GLY A 53 -0.34 3.45 14.42
C GLY A 53 0.60 4.15 13.46
N SER A 54 1.69 4.75 13.96
CA SER A 54 2.72 5.34 13.09
C SER A 54 3.47 4.29 12.27
N THR A 55 3.73 3.12 12.87
CA THR A 55 4.42 2.00 12.21
C THR A 55 3.58 1.37 11.11
N SER A 56 2.30 1.16 11.37
CA SER A 56 1.37 0.62 10.39
C SER A 56 1.11 1.60 9.26
N GLN A 57 1.01 2.91 9.54
CA GLN A 57 0.87 3.93 8.49
C GLN A 57 2.12 4.00 7.62
N ALA A 58 3.31 4.05 8.22
CA ALA A 58 4.58 3.96 7.50
C ALA A 58 4.64 2.71 6.61
N THR A 59 4.34 1.55 7.20
CA THR A 59 4.28 0.27 6.49
C THR A 59 3.31 0.34 5.32
N ASN A 60 2.11 0.91 5.49
CA ASN A 60 1.12 1.03 4.42
C ASN A 60 1.63 1.88 3.25
N ILE A 61 2.36 2.97 3.52
CA ILE A 61 3.00 3.78 2.48
C ILE A 61 4.06 2.97 1.75
N VAL A 62 4.91 2.23 2.48
CA VAL A 62 5.94 1.37 1.87
C VAL A 62 5.31 0.22 1.10
N GLU A 63 4.27 -0.42 1.58
CA GLU A 63 3.59 -1.50 0.86
C GLU A 63 2.94 -1.01 -0.44
N ALA A 64 2.51 0.27 -0.48
CA ALA A 64 1.99 0.89 -1.68
C ALA A 64 3.10 1.33 -2.66
N LEU A 65 4.31 1.60 -2.16
CA LEU A 65 5.37 2.26 -2.92
C LEU A 65 6.66 1.45 -3.10
N GLU A 66 6.95 0.43 -2.30
CA GLU A 66 8.21 -0.35 -2.21
C GLU A 66 9.50 0.47 -1.87
N ALA A 67 9.42 1.39 -0.89
CA ALA A 67 10.35 2.52 -0.64
C ALA A 67 11.61 2.33 0.29
N GLU A 68 12.62 3.23 0.22
CA GLU A 68 13.91 3.30 1.01
C GLU A 68 14.11 4.35 2.12
N LYS A 69 14.87 3.92 3.15
CA LYS A 69 15.96 4.53 3.96
C LYS A 69 16.00 6.05 4.26
N GLU A 70 15.78 6.42 5.53
CA GLU A 70 16.58 7.30 6.45
C GLU A 70 15.71 7.87 7.62
N PRO A 71 16.30 8.25 8.78
CA PRO A 71 15.65 8.28 10.11
C PRO A 71 14.40 9.15 10.23
N ILE A 72 13.49 8.74 11.14
CA ILE A 72 12.12 9.28 11.41
C ILE A 72 11.90 10.65 10.79
N THR A 73 11.59 10.61 9.49
CA THR A 73 11.43 11.79 8.66
C THR A 73 9.93 11.98 8.49
N PRO A 74 9.35 13.09 8.97
CA PRO A 74 7.93 13.33 8.80
C PRO A 74 7.56 13.32 7.31
N PHE A 75 6.37 12.83 6.95
CA PHE A 75 5.96 12.63 5.55
C PHE A 75 6.16 13.88 4.67
N ILE A 76 5.95 15.07 5.23
CA ILE A 76 6.22 16.37 4.63
C ILE A 76 7.62 16.52 4.00
N SER A 77 8.65 15.93 4.61
CA SER A 77 10.03 15.98 4.11
C SER A 77 10.27 15.06 2.91
N ARG A 78 9.35 14.13 2.61
CA ARG A 78 9.44 13.11 1.55
C ARG A 78 8.42 13.31 0.43
N VAL A 79 7.29 13.96 0.71
CA VAL A 79 6.18 14.11 -0.26
C VAL A 79 6.64 14.71 -1.59
N ARG A 80 7.61 15.63 -1.56
CA ARG A 80 8.17 16.23 -2.77
C ARG A 80 9.05 15.26 -3.57
N ALA A 81 9.90 14.50 -2.88
CA ALA A 81 10.72 13.48 -3.51
C ALA A 81 9.86 12.38 -4.14
N LEU A 82 8.78 11.95 -3.49
CA LEU A 82 7.81 11.01 -4.07
C LEU A 82 7.27 11.47 -5.42
N TYR A 83 6.90 12.75 -5.52
CA TYR A 83 6.45 13.32 -6.79
C TYR A 83 7.59 13.42 -7.81
N GLU A 84 8.73 14.00 -7.45
CA GLU A 84 9.81 14.30 -8.39
C GLU A 84 10.57 13.06 -8.89
N THR A 85 10.79 12.06 -8.02
CA THR A 85 11.54 10.85 -8.38
C THR A 85 10.67 9.67 -8.78
N MET A 86 9.45 9.55 -8.23
CA MET A 86 8.57 8.42 -8.53
C MET A 86 7.33 8.78 -9.34
N SER A 87 7.11 10.07 -9.64
CA SER A 87 5.87 10.55 -10.28
C SER A 87 4.61 10.17 -9.49
N VAL A 88 4.71 10.09 -8.17
CA VAL A 88 3.59 9.78 -7.27
C VAL A 88 3.02 11.07 -6.72
N SER A 89 1.80 11.42 -7.13
CA SER A 89 1.04 12.52 -6.54
C SER A 89 0.43 12.12 -5.19
N SER A 90 0.36 13.07 -4.26
CA SER A 90 -0.25 12.86 -2.94
C SER A 90 -1.37 13.87 -2.72
N ILE A 91 -2.53 13.39 -2.26
CA ILE A 91 -3.64 14.23 -1.78
C ILE A 91 -3.73 13.99 -0.27
N LEU A 92 -3.66 15.07 0.51
CA LEU A 92 -3.66 14.98 1.97
C LEU A 92 -4.77 15.88 2.53
N VAL A 93 -5.58 15.31 3.41
CA VAL A 93 -6.52 16.09 4.24
C VAL A 93 -5.79 16.43 5.54
N ILE A 94 -5.60 17.72 5.80
CA ILE A 94 -4.92 18.23 6.99
C ILE A 94 -5.87 19.11 7.82
N GLY A 95 -5.75 19.03 9.14
CA GLY A 95 -6.40 19.96 10.08
C GLY A 95 -5.35 20.55 11.00
N GLY A 96 -5.17 21.88 10.97
CA GLY A 96 -4.39 22.62 11.97
C GLY A 96 -2.86 22.58 11.87
N CYS A 97 -2.26 22.16 10.75
CA CYS A 97 -0.81 22.21 10.53
C CYS A 97 -0.51 22.82 9.15
N GLY A 98 0.06 24.04 9.16
CA GLY A 98 0.39 24.82 7.95
C GLY A 98 1.69 24.39 7.27
N ASP A 99 2.49 23.52 7.89
CA ASP A 99 3.81 23.12 7.41
C ASP A 99 3.76 22.61 5.95
N TYR A 100 2.69 21.91 5.58
CA TYR A 100 2.52 21.38 4.22
C TYR A 100 2.32 22.46 3.14
N PHE A 101 1.98 23.70 3.50
CA PHE A 101 1.82 24.80 2.54
C PHE A 101 3.09 25.06 1.74
N GLU A 102 4.25 24.91 2.37
CA GLU A 102 5.55 25.12 1.71
C GLU A 102 5.74 24.14 0.54
N VAL A 103 5.37 22.87 0.75
CA VAL A 103 5.57 21.79 -0.21
C VAL A 103 4.37 21.51 -1.10
N ALA A 104 3.16 21.99 -0.81
CA ALA A 104 1.97 21.70 -1.61
C ALA A 104 1.96 22.42 -2.96
N ASP A 105 1.50 21.74 -4.03
CA ASP A 105 1.27 22.37 -5.34
C ASP A 105 -0.09 23.10 -5.40
N THR A 106 -1.09 22.57 -4.67
CA THR A 106 -2.45 23.13 -4.61
C THR A 106 -2.99 22.96 -3.20
N VAL A 107 -3.63 24.00 -2.66
CA VAL A 107 -4.27 23.98 -1.35
C VAL A 107 -5.75 24.31 -1.51
N ILE A 108 -6.61 23.34 -1.21
CA ILE A 108 -8.06 23.50 -1.24
C ILE A 108 -8.57 23.57 0.19
N MET A 109 -9.19 24.69 0.56
CA MET A 109 -9.89 24.85 1.82
C MET A 109 -11.37 24.53 1.60
N MET A 110 -11.95 23.69 2.47
CA MET A 110 -13.39 23.45 2.51
C MET A 110 -14.02 24.42 3.52
N ASP A 111 -14.93 25.27 3.06
CA ASP A 111 -15.66 26.21 3.90
C ASP A 111 -17.17 25.98 3.73
N CYS A 112 -17.85 25.52 4.78
CA CYS A 112 -19.26 25.11 4.73
C CYS A 112 -19.58 24.20 3.52
N TYR A 113 -18.73 23.19 3.28
CA TYR A 113 -18.81 22.26 2.14
C TYR A 113 -18.59 22.88 0.75
N VAL A 114 -18.09 24.11 0.68
CA VAL A 114 -17.69 24.78 -0.57
C VAL A 114 -16.17 24.76 -0.70
N PRO A 115 -15.60 24.18 -1.77
CA PRO A 115 -14.15 24.19 -1.99
C PRO A 115 -13.69 25.58 -2.46
N LYS A 116 -12.59 26.05 -1.89
CA LYS A 116 -11.91 27.30 -2.27
C LYS A 116 -10.44 27.00 -2.53
N ASP A 117 -9.94 27.41 -3.69
CA ASP A 117 -8.50 27.41 -3.94
C ASP A 117 -7.86 28.56 -3.16
N VAL A 118 -7.08 28.19 -2.14
CA VAL A 118 -6.36 29.12 -1.26
C VAL A 118 -4.85 28.99 -1.45
N THR A 119 -4.40 28.44 -2.57
CA THR A 119 -2.98 28.15 -2.84
C THR A 119 -2.10 29.40 -2.68
N ALA A 120 -2.51 30.53 -3.26
CA ALA A 120 -1.76 31.78 -3.15
C ALA A 120 -1.69 32.32 -1.70
N GLU A 121 -2.75 32.14 -0.92
CA GLU A 121 -2.78 32.54 0.49
C GLU A 121 -1.90 31.63 1.35
N ALA A 122 -2.00 30.32 1.18
CA ALA A 122 -1.16 29.33 1.84
C ALA A 122 0.33 29.58 1.58
N LYS A 123 0.72 29.90 0.33
CA LYS A 123 2.11 30.23 -0.02
C LYS A 123 2.60 31.53 0.63
N ARG A 124 1.74 32.53 0.79
CA ARG A 124 2.08 33.76 1.53
C ARG A 124 2.33 33.47 3.01
N ILE A 125 1.45 32.70 3.66
CA ILE A 125 1.60 32.31 5.06
C ILE A 125 2.91 31.56 5.29
N ALA A 126 3.21 30.56 4.43
CA ALA A 126 4.46 29.82 4.52
C ALA A 126 5.70 30.73 4.35
N ALA A 127 5.63 31.73 3.48
CA ALA A 127 6.73 32.70 3.31
C ALA A 127 6.92 33.57 4.56
N ASP A 128 5.85 34.07 5.17
CA ASP A 128 5.91 34.90 6.37
C ASP A 128 6.47 34.13 7.59
N GLU A 129 6.13 32.85 7.75
CA GLU A 129 6.65 32.00 8.83
C GLU A 129 8.17 31.75 8.71
N THR A 130 8.70 31.63 7.49
CA THR A 130 10.15 31.47 7.26
C THR A 130 10.96 32.71 7.62
N VAL A 131 10.36 33.92 7.59
CA VAL A 131 11.02 35.17 7.99
C VAL A 131 11.15 35.29 9.52
N GLY A 132 10.31 34.56 10.28
CA GLY A 132 10.27 34.56 11.74
C GLY A 132 11.29 33.64 12.45
N GLY A 133 12.19 32.97 11.73
CA GLY A 133 13.23 32.11 12.31
C GLY A 133 12.82 30.65 12.55
N GLY A 134 11.68 30.21 12.02
CA GLY A 134 11.35 28.78 11.93
C GLY A 134 12.23 28.10 10.88
N GLY A 135 13.09 27.17 11.31
CA GLY A 135 13.92 26.40 10.40
C GLY A 135 13.05 25.64 9.40
N GLY A 136 13.18 25.95 8.10
CA GLY A 136 12.40 25.31 7.04
C GLY A 136 12.53 23.78 7.07
N VAL A 137 11.50 23.09 6.60
CA VAL A 137 11.45 21.63 6.58
C VAL A 137 12.64 21.11 5.78
N LYS A 138 13.51 20.30 6.40
CA LYS A 138 14.57 19.61 5.66
C LYS A 138 13.93 18.70 4.61
N ARG A 139 14.18 19.00 3.34
CA ARG A 139 13.67 18.24 2.20
C ARG A 139 14.68 17.19 1.78
N HIS A 140 14.19 15.99 1.50
CA HIS A 140 14.98 14.96 0.82
C HIS A 140 14.91 15.16 -0.69
N LYS A 141 16.04 14.98 -1.38
CA LYS A 141 16.16 15.19 -2.83
C LYS A 141 15.73 13.98 -3.64
N THR A 142 15.79 12.80 -3.05
CA THR A 142 15.52 11.54 -3.73
C THR A 142 14.67 10.64 -2.86
N PHE A 143 13.83 9.88 -3.54
CA PHE A 143 13.11 8.75 -2.99
C PHE A 143 13.56 7.52 -3.78
N HIS A 144 14.14 6.55 -3.07
CA HIS A 144 14.62 5.32 -3.68
C HIS A 144 13.69 4.15 -3.30
N LEU A 145 13.79 3.02 -4.02
CA LEU A 145 13.08 1.78 -3.75
C LEU A 145 14.10 0.70 -3.31
N ALA A 146 14.13 0.30 -2.04
CA ALA A 146 14.96 -0.79 -1.50
C ALA A 146 14.11 -1.63 -0.58
N GLY A 147 14.67 -2.80 -0.35
CA GLY A 147 13.93 -4.01 -0.43
C GLY A 147 14.32 -4.69 -1.73
N GLY A 148 15.10 -5.74 -1.58
CA GLY A 148 15.04 -6.84 -2.52
C GLY A 148 13.59 -7.21 -2.81
N ALA A 149 13.32 -7.72 -4.00
CA ALA A 149 11.94 -8.04 -4.38
C ALA A 149 11.29 -8.95 -3.32
N ARG A 150 10.12 -8.53 -2.80
CA ARG A 150 9.40 -9.28 -1.75
C ARG A 150 8.81 -10.55 -2.35
N VAL A 151 9.30 -11.72 -1.94
CA VAL A 151 8.90 -13.03 -2.45
C VAL A 151 8.15 -13.81 -1.36
N PRO A 152 6.83 -14.04 -1.51
CA PRO A 152 6.06 -14.90 -0.63
C PRO A 152 6.52 -16.37 -0.67
N GLN A 153 6.70 -17.00 0.49
CA GLN A 153 7.00 -18.43 0.59
C GLN A 153 5.73 -19.26 0.37
N ALA A 154 5.59 -19.89 -0.80
CA ALA A 154 4.42 -20.67 -1.21
C ALA A 154 3.81 -21.57 -0.11
N ARG A 155 4.65 -22.38 0.57
CA ARG A 155 4.20 -23.32 1.62
C ARG A 155 3.45 -22.66 2.78
N THR A 156 3.74 -21.39 3.05
CA THR A 156 3.16 -20.66 4.19
C THR A 156 1.82 -20.05 3.84
N TYR A 157 1.58 -19.76 2.57
CA TYR A 157 0.32 -19.24 2.04
C TYR A 157 -0.65 -20.32 1.59
N ALA A 158 -0.25 -21.60 1.59
CA ALA A 158 -1.16 -22.69 1.30
C ALA A 158 -2.24 -22.79 2.39
N SER A 159 -3.50 -22.53 2.02
CA SER A 159 -4.61 -22.58 2.98
C SER A 159 -4.79 -24.00 3.51
N ARG A 160 -4.89 -24.14 4.84
CA ARG A 160 -5.25 -25.41 5.49
C ARG A 160 -6.71 -25.32 5.91
N GLY A 161 -7.61 -25.58 4.98
CA GLY A 161 -9.05 -25.61 5.26
C GLY A 161 -9.83 -24.62 4.41
N LYS A 162 -10.78 -23.92 5.04
CA LYS A 162 -11.79 -23.15 4.33
C LYS A 162 -11.30 -21.75 4.01
N VAL A 163 -11.52 -21.30 2.78
CA VAL A 163 -11.28 -19.91 2.35
C VAL A 163 -12.64 -19.24 2.16
N VAL A 164 -12.96 -18.23 2.97
CA VAL A 164 -14.27 -17.58 2.97
C VAL A 164 -14.18 -16.10 3.31
N ALA A 165 -14.75 -15.24 2.48
CA ALA A 165 -15.08 -13.87 2.89
C ALA A 165 -16.22 -13.89 3.92
N ARG A 166 -15.92 -13.51 5.16
CA ARG A 166 -16.88 -13.46 6.29
C ARG A 166 -17.65 -12.14 6.33
N SER A 167 -17.02 -11.05 5.90
CA SER A 167 -17.61 -9.71 5.76
C SER A 167 -16.93 -8.98 4.60
N LYS A 168 -17.24 -7.69 4.42
CA LYS A 168 -16.57 -6.79 3.45
C LYS A 168 -15.05 -6.68 3.69
N ASP A 169 -14.63 -6.85 4.93
CA ASP A 169 -13.30 -6.52 5.42
C ASP A 169 -12.65 -7.69 6.18
N LYS A 170 -13.20 -8.91 6.09
CA LYS A 170 -12.64 -10.07 6.78
C LYS A 170 -12.69 -11.32 5.92
N ILE A 171 -11.55 -11.99 5.81
CA ILE A 171 -11.40 -13.28 5.16
C ILE A 171 -11.01 -14.30 6.21
N GLN A 172 -11.77 -15.38 6.35
CA GLN A 172 -11.26 -16.58 7.00
C GLN A 172 -10.42 -17.34 5.98
N TYR A 173 -9.16 -17.60 6.32
CA TYR A 173 -8.20 -18.29 5.48
C TYR A 173 -7.61 -19.49 6.25
N GLY A 174 -8.25 -20.65 6.10
CA GLY A 174 -7.97 -21.82 6.94
C GLY A 174 -8.47 -21.60 8.37
N ASP A 175 -7.55 -21.68 9.33
CA ASP A 175 -7.83 -21.56 10.76
C ASP A 175 -7.62 -20.13 11.30
N VAL A 176 -7.19 -19.20 10.44
CA VAL A 176 -6.92 -17.80 10.83
C VAL A 176 -7.73 -16.82 10.00
N ASP A 177 -7.97 -15.64 10.57
CA ASP A 177 -8.62 -14.53 9.88
C ASP A 177 -7.57 -13.54 9.35
N ILE A 178 -7.78 -13.08 8.11
CA ILE A 178 -7.14 -11.91 7.52
C ILE A 178 -8.09 -10.73 7.69
N ASP A 179 -7.63 -9.75 8.46
CA ASP A 179 -8.32 -8.48 8.63
C ASP A 179 -7.94 -7.53 7.49
N LEU A 180 -8.94 -7.01 6.78
CA LEU A 180 -8.83 -6.02 5.73
C LEU A 180 -9.56 -4.72 6.11
N GLY A 181 -9.88 -4.52 7.40
CA GLY A 181 -10.53 -3.32 7.91
C GLY A 181 -9.82 -2.06 7.46
N GLY A 182 -8.49 -2.07 7.46
CA GLY A 182 -7.64 -0.98 6.95
C GLY A 182 -7.80 -0.60 5.48
N VAL A 183 -8.34 -1.51 4.66
CA VAL A 183 -8.45 -1.39 3.21
C VAL A 183 -9.82 -0.80 2.85
N GLU A 184 -10.04 0.48 3.15
CA GLU A 184 -11.36 1.13 3.04
C GLU A 184 -11.94 1.13 1.63
N GLN A 185 -11.08 1.07 0.61
CA GLN A 185 -11.47 1.05 -0.80
C GLN A 185 -12.15 -0.27 -1.21
N LEU A 186 -12.20 -1.28 -0.33
CA LEU A 186 -13.14 -2.41 -0.46
C LEU A 186 -14.56 -1.94 -0.16
N VAL A 187 -15.43 -2.02 -1.18
CA VAL A 187 -16.82 -1.54 -1.09
C VAL A 187 -17.83 -2.67 -0.94
N GLU A 188 -17.50 -3.89 -1.39
CA GLU A 188 -18.41 -5.04 -1.34
C GLU A 188 -17.74 -6.35 -0.92
N THR A 189 -18.50 -7.23 -0.25
CA THR A 189 -18.06 -8.60 0.10
C THR A 189 -17.79 -9.48 -1.14
N SER A 190 -18.38 -9.15 -2.29
CA SER A 190 -18.09 -9.80 -3.58
C SER A 190 -16.62 -9.63 -3.99
N GLN A 191 -16.03 -8.45 -3.75
CA GLN A 191 -14.60 -8.17 -3.95
C GLN A 191 -13.75 -8.92 -2.94
N THR A 192 -14.13 -8.91 -1.66
CA THR A 192 -13.41 -9.63 -0.59
C THR A 192 -13.35 -11.13 -0.87
N ARG A 193 -14.41 -11.70 -1.44
CA ARG A 193 -14.42 -13.10 -1.87
C ARG A 193 -13.44 -13.33 -3.02
N ALA A 194 -13.43 -12.46 -4.02
CA ALA A 194 -12.47 -12.53 -5.11
C ALA A 194 -11.02 -12.37 -4.61
N VAL A 195 -10.76 -11.51 -3.61
CA VAL A 195 -9.44 -11.38 -2.97
C VAL A 195 -9.03 -12.68 -2.28
N ALA A 196 -9.95 -13.30 -1.53
CA ALA A 196 -9.70 -14.56 -0.84
C ALA A 196 -9.32 -15.68 -1.82
N ASP A 197 -10.09 -15.83 -2.89
CA ASP A 197 -9.87 -16.87 -3.90
C ASP A 197 -8.65 -16.55 -4.78
N ALA A 198 -8.35 -15.27 -5.05
CA ALA A 198 -7.12 -14.86 -5.72
C ALA A 198 -5.87 -15.21 -4.90
N LEU A 199 -5.89 -14.98 -3.58
CA LEU A 199 -4.80 -15.37 -2.68
C LEU A 199 -4.57 -16.88 -2.72
N ASP A 200 -5.65 -17.66 -2.60
CA ASP A 200 -5.60 -19.13 -2.61
C ASP A 200 -5.18 -19.68 -3.99
N MET A 201 -5.59 -19.05 -5.08
CA MET A 201 -5.14 -19.35 -6.44
C MET A 201 -3.64 -19.08 -6.61
N LEU A 202 -3.16 -17.91 -6.18
CA LEU A 202 -1.74 -17.54 -6.25
C LEU A 202 -0.86 -18.49 -5.42
N ALA A 203 -1.30 -18.84 -4.21
CA ALA A 203 -0.61 -19.78 -3.34
C ALA A 203 -0.42 -21.16 -3.98
N ARG A 204 -1.44 -21.65 -4.72
CA ARG A 204 -1.43 -22.97 -5.37
C ARG A 204 -0.67 -23.00 -6.71
N SER A 205 -0.67 -21.90 -7.46
CA SER A 205 -0.23 -21.91 -8.87
C SER A 205 1.03 -21.09 -9.18
N ALA A 206 1.25 -19.98 -8.47
CA ALA A 206 2.23 -18.97 -8.86
C ALA A 206 3.34 -18.77 -7.82
N MET A 207 3.02 -18.81 -6.52
CA MET A 207 4.00 -18.57 -5.45
C MET A 207 5.12 -19.62 -5.44
N ALA A 208 4.86 -20.86 -5.90
CA ALA A 208 5.90 -21.89 -6.02
C ALA A 208 7.05 -21.50 -6.97
N ARG A 209 6.79 -20.56 -7.89
CA ARG A 209 7.77 -20.00 -8.84
C ARG A 209 8.72 -18.98 -8.19
N LYS A 210 8.54 -18.67 -6.89
CA LYS A 210 9.34 -17.70 -6.13
C LYS A 210 9.39 -16.31 -6.78
N LEU A 211 8.24 -15.86 -7.28
CA LEU A 211 8.11 -14.57 -7.92
C LEU A 211 7.91 -13.45 -6.89
N PRO A 212 8.39 -12.23 -7.17
CA PRO A 212 8.03 -11.02 -6.44
C PRO A 212 6.52 -10.81 -6.35
N VAL A 213 6.04 -10.15 -5.29
CA VAL A 213 4.62 -9.76 -5.13
C VAL A 213 4.12 -9.02 -6.37
N LYS A 214 4.88 -8.07 -6.89
CA LYS A 214 4.54 -7.36 -8.12
C LYS A 214 4.23 -8.31 -9.29
N ASP A 215 5.10 -9.28 -9.52
CA ASP A 215 4.99 -10.22 -10.65
C ASP A 215 3.87 -11.25 -10.43
N LEU A 216 3.60 -11.63 -9.18
CA LEU A 216 2.42 -12.44 -8.82
C LEU A 216 1.12 -11.70 -9.15
N LEU A 217 1.07 -10.39 -8.86
CA LEU A 217 -0.08 -9.55 -9.17
C LEU A 217 -0.22 -9.32 -10.68
N ASP A 218 0.89 -9.14 -11.41
CA ASP A 218 0.88 -9.05 -12.88
C ASP A 218 0.36 -10.35 -13.52
N PHE A 219 0.80 -11.51 -13.00
CA PHE A 219 0.27 -12.82 -13.39
C PHE A 219 -1.23 -12.94 -13.11
N LEU A 220 -1.69 -12.55 -11.92
CA LEU A 220 -3.10 -12.58 -11.55
C LEU A 220 -3.95 -11.69 -12.47
N GLU A 221 -3.50 -10.48 -12.76
CA GLU A 221 -4.22 -9.57 -13.67
C GLU A 221 -4.32 -10.17 -15.07
N ALA A 222 -3.23 -10.75 -15.60
CA ALA A 222 -3.24 -11.41 -16.90
C ALA A 222 -4.21 -12.61 -16.95
N GLU A 223 -4.28 -13.41 -15.89
CA GLU A 223 -5.23 -14.52 -15.79
C GLU A 223 -6.69 -14.02 -15.76
N MET A 224 -6.98 -12.99 -14.96
CA MET A 224 -8.31 -12.37 -14.91
C MET A 224 -8.71 -11.70 -16.24
N ASP A 225 -7.75 -11.10 -16.95
CA ASP A 225 -7.97 -10.47 -18.26
C ASP A 225 -8.24 -11.51 -19.36
N ALA A 226 -7.53 -12.64 -19.32
CA ALA A 226 -7.67 -13.69 -20.33
C ALA A 226 -8.90 -14.59 -20.12
N LYS A 227 -9.24 -14.91 -18.87
CA LYS A 227 -10.24 -15.95 -18.52
C LYS A 227 -11.41 -15.41 -17.71
N GLY A 228 -11.43 -14.12 -17.38
CA GLY A 228 -12.42 -13.52 -16.48
C GLY A 228 -12.18 -13.90 -15.01
N LEU A 229 -13.14 -13.56 -14.14
CA LEU A 229 -13.02 -13.82 -12.70
C LEU A 229 -13.17 -15.30 -12.33
N ASP A 230 -13.66 -16.13 -13.25
CA ASP A 230 -13.70 -17.58 -13.07
C ASP A 230 -12.29 -18.20 -13.04
N ALA A 231 -11.26 -17.46 -13.49
CA ALA A 231 -9.86 -17.85 -13.36
C ALA A 231 -9.44 -18.11 -11.90
N LEU A 232 -10.08 -17.42 -10.94
CA LEU A 232 -9.76 -17.51 -9.52
C LEU A 232 -10.17 -18.86 -8.92
N MET A 233 -11.16 -19.53 -9.50
CA MET A 233 -11.63 -20.84 -9.06
C MET A 233 -11.95 -21.75 -10.27
N PRO A 234 -10.93 -22.32 -10.92
CA PRO A 234 -11.12 -23.16 -12.09
C PRO A 234 -12.06 -24.34 -11.80
N GLY A 235 -13.11 -24.49 -12.61
CA GLY A 235 -14.10 -25.57 -12.46
C GLY A 235 -15.27 -25.25 -11.53
N ALA A 236 -15.31 -24.08 -10.91
CA ALA A 236 -16.47 -23.58 -10.18
C ALA A 236 -16.97 -22.28 -10.81
N PHE A 237 -18.26 -22.23 -11.16
CA PHE A 237 -18.88 -21.00 -11.62
C PHE A 237 -19.39 -20.21 -10.42
N MET A 238 -18.68 -19.12 -10.08
CA MET A 238 -19.10 -18.23 -9.00
C MET A 238 -19.57 -16.89 -9.58
N ALA A 239 -20.88 -16.77 -9.80
CA ALA A 239 -21.54 -15.50 -10.17
C ALA A 239 -21.60 -14.48 -9.00
N LYS A 240 -20.61 -14.49 -8.09
CA LYS A 240 -20.58 -13.69 -6.85
C LYS A 240 -19.27 -12.91 -6.68
N TYR A 241 -18.50 -12.76 -7.75
CA TYR A 241 -17.28 -11.97 -7.76
C TYR A 241 -17.52 -10.58 -8.32
N ALA A 242 -16.87 -9.61 -7.68
CA ALA A 242 -16.56 -8.33 -8.28
C ALA A 242 -15.03 -8.23 -8.35
N ARG A 243 -14.52 -7.68 -9.46
CA ARG A 243 -13.07 -7.64 -9.70
C ARG A 243 -12.38 -6.78 -8.63
N PRO A 244 -11.44 -7.33 -7.84
CA PRO A 244 -10.62 -6.53 -6.95
C PRO A 244 -9.49 -5.88 -7.74
N ARG A 245 -8.92 -4.80 -7.21
CA ARG A 245 -7.68 -4.23 -7.75
C ARG A 245 -6.51 -4.99 -7.13
N ARG A 246 -5.35 -4.88 -7.78
CA ARG A 246 -4.13 -5.51 -7.29
C ARG A 246 -3.75 -5.09 -5.85
N PHE A 247 -4.11 -3.86 -5.44
CA PHE A 247 -3.82 -3.38 -4.09
C PHE A 247 -4.58 -4.11 -3.00
N GLU A 248 -5.85 -4.47 -3.23
CA GLU A 248 -6.62 -5.26 -2.25
C GLU A 248 -6.04 -6.68 -2.10
N VAL A 249 -5.56 -7.27 -3.19
CA VAL A 249 -4.90 -8.58 -3.16
C VAL A 249 -3.52 -8.48 -2.50
N ALA A 250 -2.74 -7.45 -2.82
CA ALA A 250 -1.46 -7.17 -2.16
C ALA A 250 -1.66 -6.96 -0.66
N ALA A 251 -2.70 -6.23 -0.27
CA ALA A 251 -3.07 -5.98 1.11
C ALA A 251 -3.38 -7.29 1.87
N ALA A 252 -4.08 -8.23 1.24
CA ALA A 252 -4.35 -9.55 1.81
C ALA A 252 -3.08 -10.39 1.96
N ILE A 253 -2.18 -10.39 0.96
CA ILE A 253 -0.86 -11.04 1.07
C ILE A 253 -0.10 -10.46 2.27
N ASN A 254 -0.08 -9.13 2.40
CA ASN A 254 0.67 -8.43 3.44
C ASN A 254 0.10 -8.58 4.85
N ARG A 255 -1.22 -8.75 4.99
CA ARG A 255 -1.93 -8.87 6.27
C ARG A 255 -2.13 -10.31 6.74
N TYR A 256 -1.69 -11.31 5.96
CA TYR A 256 -1.78 -12.71 6.35
C TYR A 256 -0.71 -13.09 7.38
N ARG A 257 -1.12 -13.29 8.63
CA ARG A 257 -0.23 -13.47 9.80
C ARG A 257 0.68 -14.71 9.73
N GLU A 258 0.21 -15.79 9.11
CA GLU A 258 1.01 -17.02 8.99
C GLU A 258 1.91 -17.03 7.73
N GLY A 259 1.69 -16.07 6.82
CA GLY A 259 2.46 -15.92 5.59
C GLY A 259 3.86 -15.42 5.86
N LYS A 260 4.87 -16.06 5.24
CA LYS A 260 6.26 -15.61 5.30
C LYS A 260 6.69 -15.04 3.97
N VAL A 261 7.32 -13.87 4.00
CA VAL A 261 7.88 -13.18 2.84
C VAL A 261 9.38 -13.06 3.05
N GLU A 262 10.15 -13.27 1.99
CA GLU A 262 11.60 -13.03 1.94
C GLU A 262 11.88 -11.82 1.06
N GLN A 263 12.89 -11.02 1.39
CA GLN A 263 13.43 -10.02 0.47
C GLN A 263 14.77 -10.53 -0.08
N ASN A 264 14.83 -10.74 -1.40
CA ASN A 264 16.07 -11.13 -2.06
C ASN A 264 16.89 -9.89 -2.37
N GLY A 265 17.87 -9.58 -1.50
CA GLY A 265 18.82 -8.49 -1.70
C GLY A 265 19.71 -8.65 -2.93
#